data_AF-A0A7S3TY53-F1
#
_entry.id   AF-A0A7S3TY53-F1
#
_cell.length_a   1.000
_cell.length_b   1.000
_cell.length_c   1.000
_cell.angle_alpha   90.00
_cell.angle_beta   90.00
_cell.angle_gamma   90.00
#
_symmetry.space_group_name_H-M   'P 1'
#
loop_
_entity.id
_entity.type
_entity.pdbx_description
1 polymer ?
#
loop_
_entity_poly.entity_id
_entity_poly.type
_entity_poly.pdbx_seq_one_letter_code
_entity_poly.pdbx_strand_id
1 'polypeptide(L)'
;AELRVYLDQAEVGVIGSWQNPQTRVDFYDVVGNMVLDLEFRRGVLACYPFIIVSRFFKAYSAQPRLALVTNTLSRAALDLVHFGLVFMSVFLLFTVSATLLFGRDVGEFATMERSLNSCFRCLLGDFEWDDMKET
;
A
#
# COMPACT_ATOMS: atom_id res chain seq x y z
N ALA A 1 27.50 8.17 -7.73
CA ALA A 1 28.92 8.55 -7.68
C ALA A 1 29.43 8.55 -6.23
N GLU A 2 28.66 9.08 -5.29
CA GLU A 2 29.04 9.22 -3.88
C GLU A 2 29.21 7.90 -3.12
N LEU A 3 28.36 6.89 -3.33
CA LEU A 3 28.49 5.57 -2.69
C LEU A 3 29.84 4.88 -2.97
N ARG A 4 30.41 5.10 -4.17
CA ARG A 4 31.69 4.51 -4.55
C ARG A 4 32.85 5.10 -3.76
N VAL A 5 32.76 6.36 -3.34
CA VAL A 5 33.79 7.03 -2.54
C VAL A 5 33.85 6.44 -1.13
N TYR A 6 32.69 6.14 -0.54
CA TYR A 6 32.62 5.50 0.78
C TYR A 6 33.02 4.02 0.76
N LEU A 7 32.75 3.33 -0.36
CA LEU A 7 33.15 1.92 -0.56
C LEU A 7 34.64 1.77 -0.82
N ASP A 8 35.29 2.73 -1.49
CA ASP A 8 36.75 2.73 -1.73
C ASP A 8 37.55 3.01 -0.45
N GLN A 9 36.94 3.71 0.51
CA GLN A 9 37.51 3.97 1.84
C GLN A 9 37.38 2.78 2.80
N ALA A 10 36.65 1.71 2.42
CA ALA A 10 36.29 0.61 3.29
C ALA A 10 36.77 -0.74 2.73
N GLU A 11 37.84 -1.30 3.29
CA GLU A 11 38.19 -2.69 3.02
C GLU A 11 37.16 -3.66 3.62
N VAL A 12 36.44 -4.39 2.76
CA VAL A 12 35.37 -5.35 3.10
C VAL A 12 35.87 -6.50 4.01
N GLY A 13 37.18 -6.75 4.03
CA GLY A 13 37.81 -7.82 4.81
C GLY A 13 38.21 -7.46 6.25
N VAL A 14 38.14 -6.18 6.65
CA VAL A 14 38.63 -5.72 7.96
C VAL A 14 37.46 -5.29 8.84
N ILE A 15 37.23 -6.01 9.94
CA ILE A 15 36.24 -5.65 10.95
C ILE A 15 36.67 -4.32 11.58
N GLY A 16 35.88 -3.25 11.35
CA GLY A 16 36.18 -1.91 11.86
C GLY A 16 36.95 -1.00 10.91
N SER A 17 36.93 -1.28 9.59
CA SER A 17 37.55 -0.46 8.55
C SER A 17 37.27 1.05 8.66
N TRP A 18 36.06 1.42 9.10
CA TRP A 18 35.72 2.81 9.41
C TRP A 18 36.00 3.17 10.87
N GLN A 19 37.11 3.88 11.11
CA GLN A 19 37.53 4.32 12.45
C GLN A 19 36.65 5.45 13.02
N ASN A 20 36.12 6.33 12.16
CA ASN A 20 35.29 7.45 12.57
C ASN A 20 33.79 7.05 12.63
N PRO A 21 33.11 7.22 13.79
CA PRO A 21 31.68 6.93 13.90
C PRO A 21 30.80 7.72 12.94
N GLN A 22 31.20 8.95 12.59
CA GLN A 22 30.44 9.83 11.71
C GLN A 22 30.37 9.28 10.27
N THR A 23 31.49 8.79 9.73
CA THR A 23 31.55 8.24 8.36
C THR A 23 30.66 7.02 8.18
N ARG A 24 30.43 6.24 9.26
CA ARG A 24 29.45 5.14 9.25
C ARG A 24 28.03 5.63 9.12
N VAL A 25 27.66 6.68 9.86
CA VAL A 25 26.32 7.29 9.80
C VAL A 25 26.06 7.83 8.40
N ASP A 26 27.01 8.60 7.86
CA ASP A 26 26.90 9.18 6.52
C ASP A 26 26.75 8.09 5.44
N PHE A 27 27.46 6.96 5.57
CA PHE A 27 27.28 5.80 4.69
C PHE A 27 25.88 5.20 4.79
N TYR A 28 25.38 4.96 6.01
CA TYR A 28 24.02 4.41 6.21
C TYR A 28 22.94 5.36 5.69
N ASP A 29 23.13 6.67 5.81
CA ASP A 29 22.20 7.67 5.29
C ASP A 29 22.18 7.67 3.75
N VAL A 30 23.34 7.58 3.10
CA VAL A 30 23.44 7.47 1.64
C VAL A 30 22.80 6.16 1.14
N VAL A 31 23.08 5.04 1.80
CA VAL A 31 22.46 3.74 1.48
C VAL A 31 20.94 3.80 1.69
N GLY A 32 20.48 4.37 2.80
CA GLY A 32 19.06 4.51 3.13
C GLY A 32 18.31 5.32 2.07
N ASN A 33 18.85 6.48 1.68
CA ASN A 33 18.27 7.31 0.62
C ASN A 33 18.24 6.57 -0.72
N MET A 34 19.27 5.79 -1.04
CA MET A 34 19.30 4.99 -2.26
C MET A 34 18.25 3.87 -2.25
N VAL A 35 18.07 3.19 -1.11
CA VAL A 35 17.03 2.16 -0.96
C VAL A 35 15.64 2.76 -1.09
N LEU A 36 15.37 3.90 -0.44
CA LEU A 36 14.08 4.59 -0.56
C LEU A 36 13.77 5.00 -1.99
N ASP A 37 14.76 5.52 -2.72
CA ASP A 37 14.62 5.89 -4.13
C ASP A 37 14.40 4.65 -5.02
N LEU A 38 15.07 3.53 -4.74
CA LEU A 38 14.81 2.26 -5.44
C LEU A 38 13.41 1.73 -5.18
N GLU A 39 12.93 1.75 -3.94
CA GLU A 39 11.57 1.31 -3.60
C GLU A 39 10.51 2.23 -4.22
N PHE A 40 10.75 3.55 -4.21
CA PHE A 40 9.88 4.50 -4.90
C PHE A 40 9.83 4.22 -6.41
N ARG A 41 10.98 4.01 -7.05
CA ARG A 41 11.05 3.66 -8.49
C ARG A 41 10.35 2.34 -8.79
N ARG A 42 10.51 1.32 -7.94
CA ARG A 42 9.78 0.04 -8.06
C ARG A 42 8.28 0.25 -7.99
N GLY A 43 7.80 1.08 -7.05
CA GLY A 43 6.39 1.47 -6.96
C GLY A 43 5.89 2.14 -8.24
N VAL A 44 6.62 3.13 -8.76
CA VAL A 44 6.26 3.81 -10.02
C VAL A 44 6.21 2.84 -11.21
N LEU A 45 7.20 1.95 -11.33
CA LEU A 45 7.23 0.93 -12.38
C LEU A 45 6.06 -0.07 -12.24
N ALA A 46 5.68 -0.44 -11.03
CA ALA A 46 4.52 -1.30 -10.78
C ALA A 46 3.19 -0.62 -11.16
N CYS A 47 3.09 0.71 -11.02
CA CYS A 47 1.91 1.47 -11.44
C CYS A 47 1.82 1.67 -12.97
N TYR A 48 2.95 1.61 -13.69
CA TYR A 48 3.01 1.94 -15.11
C TYR A 48 2.09 1.09 -16.02
N PRO A 49 1.95 -0.24 -15.86
CA PRO A 49 1.00 -1.03 -16.63
C PRO A 49 -0.46 -0.59 -16.46
N PHE A 50 -0.86 -0.15 -15.26
CA PHE A 50 -2.23 0.32 -15.02
C PHE A 50 -2.55 1.59 -15.83
N ILE A 51 -1.56 2.48 -16.00
CA ILE A 51 -1.70 3.68 -16.85
C ILE A 51 -1.81 3.30 -18.34
N ILE A 52 -1.06 2.28 -18.78
CA ILE A 52 -1.19 1.78 -20.16
C ILE A 52 -2.57 1.15 -20.39
N VAL A 53 -3.05 0.34 -19.44
CA VAL A 53 -4.40 -0.26 -19.48
C VAL A 53 -5.48 0.81 -19.49
N SER A 54 -5.34 1.87 -18.69
CA SER A 54 -6.32 2.97 -18.69
C SER A 54 -6.41 3.68 -20.05
N ARG A 55 -5.28 3.83 -20.74
CA ARG A 55 -5.23 4.36 -22.11
C ARG A 55 -5.90 3.44 -23.13
N PHE A 56 -5.91 2.12 -22.93
CA PHE A 56 -6.64 1.19 -23.81
C PHE A 56 -8.16 1.41 -23.73
N PHE A 57 -8.74 1.81 -22.60
CA PHE A 57 -10.17 2.17 -22.52
C PHE A 57 -10.56 3.31 -23.47
N LYS A 58 -9.62 4.22 -23.77
CA LYS A 58 -9.85 5.27 -24.78
C LYS A 58 -9.88 4.70 -26.19
N ALA A 59 -9.01 3.74 -26.52
CA ALA A 59 -9.03 3.07 -27.83
C ALA A 59 -10.28 2.20 -28.02
N TYR A 60 -10.77 1.59 -26.95
CA TYR A 60 -12.00 0.80 -26.92
C TYR A 60 -13.27 1.61 -27.22
N SER A 61 -13.26 2.92 -27.02
CA SER A 61 -14.37 3.80 -27.42
C SER A 61 -14.60 3.86 -28.93
N ALA A 62 -13.63 3.43 -29.76
CA ALA A 62 -13.80 3.33 -31.20
C ALA A 62 -14.77 2.20 -31.63
N GLN A 63 -14.96 1.18 -30.78
CA GLN A 63 -15.90 0.09 -31.04
C GLN A 63 -17.25 0.36 -30.35
N PRO A 64 -18.37 0.44 -31.09
CA PRO A 64 -19.66 0.89 -30.56
C PRO A 64 -20.21 0.05 -29.39
N ARG A 65 -19.93 -1.27 -29.36
CA ARG A 65 -20.36 -2.15 -28.26
C ARG A 65 -19.63 -1.86 -26.94
N LEU A 66 -18.33 -1.61 -27.00
CA LEU A 66 -17.50 -1.39 -25.81
C LEU A 66 -17.57 0.08 -25.35
N ALA A 67 -17.80 1.00 -26.29
CA ALA A 67 -18.14 2.40 -26.02
C ALA A 67 -19.43 2.54 -25.20
N LEU A 68 -20.43 1.68 -25.42
CA LEU A 68 -21.67 1.72 -24.65
C LEU A 68 -21.41 1.42 -23.16
N VAL A 69 -20.65 0.38 -22.85
CA VAL A 69 -20.31 -0.03 -21.47
C VAL A 69 -19.47 1.02 -20.75
N THR A 70 -18.50 1.61 -21.45
CA THR A 70 -17.66 2.68 -20.86
C THR A 70 -18.46 3.95 -20.61
N ASN A 71 -19.41 4.32 -21.47
CA ASN A 71 -20.30 5.45 -21.27
C ASN A 71 -21.29 5.24 -20.12
N THR A 72 -21.86 4.05 -19.97
CA THR A 72 -22.75 3.76 -18.84
C THR A 72 -22.00 3.79 -17.52
N LEU A 73 -20.79 3.21 -17.48
CA LEU A 73 -19.93 3.27 -16.29
C LEU A 73 -19.51 4.70 -15.96
N SER A 74 -19.13 5.50 -16.97
CA SER A 74 -18.74 6.90 -16.75
C SER A 74 -19.89 7.75 -16.23
N ARG A 75 -21.13 7.49 -16.66
CA ARG A 75 -22.32 8.19 -16.14
C ARG A 75 -22.65 7.75 -14.71
N ALA A 76 -22.54 6.45 -14.42
CA ALA A 76 -22.80 5.91 -13.08
C ALA A 76 -21.69 6.19 -12.06
N ALA A 77 -20.50 6.61 -12.50
CA ALA A 77 -19.33 6.80 -11.64
C ALA A 77 -19.58 7.85 -10.53
N LEU A 78 -20.27 8.95 -10.83
CA LEU A 78 -20.59 9.97 -9.83
C LEU A 78 -21.52 9.43 -8.74
N ASP A 79 -22.53 8.64 -9.12
CA ASP A 79 -23.46 8.03 -8.18
C ASP A 79 -22.75 6.98 -7.31
N LEU A 80 -21.86 6.19 -7.91
CA LEU A 80 -20.99 5.23 -7.20
C LEU A 80 -20.07 5.92 -6.19
N VAL A 81 -19.53 7.09 -6.52
CA VAL A 81 -18.68 7.87 -5.59
C VAL A 81 -19.51 8.36 -4.40
N HIS A 82 -20.72 8.89 -4.63
CA HIS A 82 -21.61 9.31 -3.54
C HIS A 82 -21.99 8.15 -2.64
N PHE A 83 -22.37 7.01 -3.23
CA PHE A 83 -22.64 5.77 -2.48
C PHE A 83 -21.41 5.32 -1.69
N GLY A 84 -20.23 5.34 -2.32
CA GLY A 84 -18.96 4.98 -1.71
C GLY A 84 -18.61 5.83 -0.50
N LEU A 85 -18.88 7.13 -0.53
CA LEU A 85 -18.65 8.01 0.64
C LEU A 85 -19.52 7.62 1.83
N VAL A 86 -20.81 7.36 1.61
CA VAL A 86 -21.72 6.92 2.67
C VAL A 86 -21.30 5.55 3.20
N PHE A 87 -21.02 4.60 2.30
CA PHE A 87 -20.53 3.27 2.65
C PHE A 87 -19.25 3.33 3.49
N MET A 88 -18.25 4.12 3.08
CA MET A 88 -16.98 4.26 3.82
C MET A 88 -17.20 4.89 5.19
N SER A 89 -18.13 5.83 5.34
CA SER A 89 -18.42 6.43 6.65
C SER A 89 -18.95 5.41 7.66
N VAL A 90 -19.90 4.56 7.24
CA VAL A 90 -20.44 3.47 8.05
C VAL A 90 -19.40 2.39 8.29
N PHE A 91 -18.62 2.03 7.26
CA PHE A 91 -17.56 1.03 7.35
C PHE A 91 -16.49 1.43 8.37
N LEU A 92 -16.02 2.68 8.34
CA LEU A 92 -15.03 3.19 9.30
C LEU A 92 -15.57 3.21 10.73
N LEU A 93 -16.86 3.52 10.94
CA LEU A 93 -17.49 3.42 12.25
C LEU A 93 -17.43 2.00 12.80
N PHE A 94 -17.68 0.99 11.95
CA PHE A 94 -17.54 -0.42 12.33
C PHE A 94 -16.08 -0.80 12.62
N THR A 95 -15.13 -0.33 11.81
CA THR A 95 -13.70 -0.57 12.04
C THR A 95 -13.22 0.01 13.37
N VAL A 96 -13.59 1.27 13.68
CA VAL A 96 -13.24 1.89 14.97
C VAL A 96 -13.88 1.13 16.13
N SER A 97 -15.16 0.76 16.00
CA SER A 97 -15.87 -0.01 17.03
C SER A 97 -15.23 -1.38 17.26
N ALA A 98 -14.83 -2.07 16.20
CA ALA A 98 -14.16 -3.37 16.28
C ALA A 98 -12.76 -3.26 16.91
N THR A 99 -12.00 -2.21 16.57
CA THR A 99 -10.70 -1.92 17.21
C THR A 99 -10.87 -1.66 18.71
N LEU A 100 -11.91 -0.92 19.12
CA LEU A 100 -12.16 -0.61 20.52
C LEU A 100 -12.65 -1.82 21.32
N LEU A 101 -13.49 -2.67 20.71
CA LEU A 101 -14.10 -3.82 21.39
C LEU A 101 -13.16 -5.02 21.46
N PHE A 102 -12.47 -5.33 20.36
CA PHE A 102 -11.67 -6.56 20.21
C PHE A 102 -10.16 -6.31 20.15
N GLY A 103 -9.70 -5.05 20.13
CA GLY A 103 -8.28 -4.75 19.90
C GLY A 103 -7.32 -5.18 21.00
N ARG A 104 -7.82 -5.54 22.20
CA ARG A 104 -6.99 -6.12 23.28
C ARG A 104 -6.87 -7.63 23.21
N ASP A 105 -7.91 -8.29 22.73
CA ASP A 105 -8.03 -9.75 22.82
C ASP A 105 -7.68 -10.41 21.48
N VAL A 106 -7.97 -9.75 20.37
CA VAL A 106 -7.76 -10.26 19.01
C VAL A 106 -6.72 -9.41 18.28
N GLY A 107 -5.58 -10.03 17.94
CA GLY A 107 -4.45 -9.36 17.27
C GLY A 107 -4.77 -8.75 15.90
N GLU A 108 -5.82 -9.24 15.25
CA GLU A 108 -6.36 -8.68 14.00
C GLU A 108 -6.97 -7.28 14.19
N PHE A 109 -7.54 -7.00 15.36
CA PHE A 109 -8.16 -5.72 15.69
C PHE A 109 -7.23 -4.79 16.50
N ALA A 110 -5.97 -5.17 16.70
CA ALA A 110 -5.03 -4.44 17.56
C ALA A 110 -4.61 -3.07 17.02
N THR A 111 -4.67 -2.87 15.70
CA THR A 111 -4.36 -1.59 15.05
C THR A 111 -5.43 -1.22 14.05
N MET A 112 -5.65 0.07 13.84
CA MET A 112 -6.69 0.56 12.92
C MET A 112 -6.52 0.00 11.49
N GLU A 113 -5.29 -0.09 10.99
CA GLU A 113 -5.02 -0.62 9.65
C GLU A 113 -5.35 -2.11 9.54
N ARG A 114 -4.97 -2.91 10.54
CA ARG A 114 -5.29 -4.33 10.60
C ARG A 114 -6.79 -4.56 10.75
N SER A 115 -7.43 -3.79 11.64
CA SER A 115 -8.89 -3.85 11.82
C SER A 115 -9.63 -3.48 10.54
N LEU A 116 -9.12 -2.53 9.75
CA LEU A 116 -9.73 -2.15 8.47
C LEU A 116 -9.66 -3.31 7.47
N ASN A 117 -8.51 -3.98 7.40
CA ASN A 117 -8.34 -5.18 6.57
C ASN A 117 -9.28 -6.31 7.02
N SER A 118 -9.33 -6.62 8.32
CA SER A 118 -10.21 -7.66 8.86
C SER A 118 -11.69 -7.33 8.69
N CYS A 119 -12.12 -6.08 8.91
CA CYS A 119 -13.49 -5.68 8.58
C CYS A 119 -13.82 -5.84 7.09
N PHE A 120 -12.85 -5.62 6.20
CA PHE A 120 -13.04 -5.82 4.76
C PHE A 120 -13.11 -7.32 4.41
N ARG A 121 -12.31 -8.16 5.06
CA ARG A 121 -12.39 -9.62 4.94
C ARG A 121 -13.74 -10.15 5.43
N CYS A 122 -14.24 -9.66 6.55
CA CYS A 122 -15.60 -9.96 7.04
C CYS A 122 -16.66 -9.62 6.00
N LEU A 123 -16.53 -8.51 5.27
CA LEU A 123 -17.46 -8.11 4.21
C LEU A 123 -17.39 -9.04 2.99
N LEU A 124 -16.22 -9.61 2.69
CA LEU A 124 -16.04 -10.64 1.67
C LEU A 124 -16.51 -12.04 2.12
N GLY A 125 -16.89 -12.19 3.40
CA GLY A 125 -17.31 -13.46 3.99
C GLY A 125 -16.15 -14.34 4.47
N ASP A 126 -14.92 -13.83 4.44
CA ASP A 126 -13.71 -14.50 4.90
C ASP A 126 -13.44 -14.08 6.35
N PHE A 127 -14.09 -14.72 7.31
CA PHE A 127 -13.86 -14.47 8.74
C PHE A 127 -13.75 -15.79 9.51
N GLU A 128 -12.74 -15.87 10.38
CA GLU A 128 -12.47 -17.03 11.21
C GLU A 128 -13.19 -16.85 12.54
N TRP A 129 -14.36 -17.48 12.67
CA TRP A 129 -15.25 -17.31 13.83
C TRP A 129 -14.72 -17.98 15.11
N ASP A 130 -13.86 -18.98 14.99
CA ASP A 130 -13.28 -19.70 16.14
C ASP A 130 -12.36 -18.77 16.95
N ASP A 131 -11.49 -18.01 16.29
CA ASP A 131 -10.59 -17.05 16.94
C ASP A 131 -11.34 -15.94 17.71
N MET A 132 -12.55 -15.58 17.27
CA MET A 132 -13.39 -14.59 17.95
C MET A 132 -14.16 -15.17 19.14
N LYS A 133 -14.40 -16.48 19.16
CA LYS A 133 -15.18 -17.16 20.20
C LYS A 133 -14.36 -17.55 21.41
N GLU A 134 -13.06 -17.69 21.26
CA GLU A 134 -12.14 -18.04 22.35
C GLU A 134 -11.74 -16.83 23.23
N THR A 135 -12.38 -15.67 23.00
CA THR A 135 -12.31 -14.47 23.86
C THR A 135 -13.33 -14.54 25.00
#